data_AF-A0AAX2UZM1-F1
#
_entry.id   AF-A0AAX2UZM1-F1
#
_cell.length_a   1.000
_cell.length_b   1.000
_cell.length_c   1.000
_cell.angle_alpha   90.00
_cell.angle_beta   90.00
_cell.angle_gamma   90.00
#
_symmetry.space_group_name_H-M   'P 1'
#
loop_
_entity.id
_entity.type
_entity.pdbx_description
1 polymer ?
#
loop_
_entity_poly.entity_id
_entity_poly.type
_entity_poly.pdbx_seq_one_letter_code
_entity_poly.pdbx_strand_id
1 'polypeptide(L)' 'MPIFKLFTHEGLEVIVRAKCLTCARNLAADNAQDEGPRTWLDPNKSQIVLVRETDPPCILSRMKRDLP' A
#
# COMPACT_ATOMS: atom_id res chain seq x y z
N MET A 1 6.18 2.52 7.75
CA MET A 1 4.80 2.02 7.53
C MET A 1 4.80 1.21 6.24
N PRO A 2 4.26 -0.01 6.24
CA PRO A 2 4.30 -0.87 5.07
C PRO A 2 3.55 -0.30 3.86
N ILE A 3 3.97 -0.74 2.68
CA ILE A 3 3.33 -0.45 1.40
C ILE A 3 2.68 -1.75 0.91
N PHE A 4 1.39 -1.68 0.60
CA PHE A 4 0.62 -2.77 0.02
C PHE A 4 0.16 -2.38 -1.37
N LYS A 5 0.19 -3.33 -2.30
CA LYS A 5 -0.47 -3.25 -3.61
C LYS A 5 -1.71 -4.12 -3.56
N LEU A 6 -2.87 -3.55 -3.85
CA LEU A 6 -4.10 -4.29 -4.06
C LEU A 6 -4.45 -4.27 -5.54
N PHE A 7 -5.00 -5.36 -6.03
CA PHE A 7 -5.48 -5.45 -7.40
C PHE A 7 -6.73 -6.32 -7.49
N THR A 8 -7.66 -5.95 -8.35
CA THR A 8 -8.91 -6.67 -8.58
C THR A 8 -8.79 -7.59 -9.79
N HIS A 9 -9.69 -8.56 -9.92
CA HIS A 9 -9.75 -9.42 -11.11
C HIS A 9 -10.18 -8.67 -12.38
N GLU A 10 -10.79 -7.49 -12.21
CA GLU A 10 -11.20 -6.60 -13.30
C GLU A 10 -10.04 -5.71 -13.79
N GLY A 11 -8.85 -5.84 -13.18
CA GLY A 11 -7.63 -5.15 -13.60
C GLY A 11 -7.40 -3.79 -12.92
N LEU A 12 -8.18 -3.45 -11.89
CA LEU A 12 -7.98 -2.23 -11.11
C LEU A 12 -6.85 -2.45 -10.11
N GLU A 13 -5.99 -1.45 -9.92
CA GLU A 13 -4.86 -1.53 -9.00
C GLU A 13 -4.74 -0.29 -8.14
N VAL A 14 -4.42 -0.47 -6.86
CA VAL A 14 -4.14 0.64 -5.94
C VAL A 14 -2.95 0.32 -5.05
N ILE A 15 -2.14 1.33 -4.78
CA ILE A 15 -1.01 1.24 -3.84
C ILE A 15 -1.35 2.07 -2.61
N VAL A 16 -1.35 1.42 -1.45
CA VAL A 16 -1.69 2.06 -0.16
C VAL A 16 -0.60 1.86 0.87
N ARG A 17 -0.38 2.87 1.70
CA ARG A 17 0.44 2.76 2.91
C ARG A 17 -0.49 2.48 4.09
N ALA A 18 -0.31 1.34 4.75
CA ALA A 18 -1.19 0.92 5.84
C ALA A 18 -0.41 0.20 6.93
N LYS A 19 -1.01 0.03 8.11
CA LYS A 19 -0.37 -0.68 9.24
C LYS A 19 -0.44 -2.21 9.11
N CYS A 20 -1.45 -2.73 8.42
CA CYS A 20 -1.67 -4.16 8.20
C CYS A 20 -2.53 -4.39 6.95
N LEU A 21 -2.71 -5.66 6.57
CA LEU A 21 -3.53 -6.07 5.41
C LEU A 21 -4.98 -5.59 5.53
N THR A 22 -5.59 -5.68 6.72
CA THR A 22 -6.97 -5.23 6.95
C THR A 22 -7.11 -3.72 6.77
N CYS A 23 -6.18 -2.93 7.31
CA CYS A 23 -6.16 -1.48 7.12
C CYS A 23 -5.99 -1.11 5.64
N ALA A 24 -5.17 -1.86 4.90
CA ALA A 24 -4.96 -1.63 3.48
C ALA A 24 -6.23 -1.86 2.66
N ARG A 25 -7.01 -2.91 2.95
CA ARG A 25 -8.31 -3.15 2.32
C ARG A 25 -9.32 -2.05 2.64
N ASN A 26 -9.42 -1.65 3.90
CA ASN A 26 -10.33 -0.57 4.29
C ASN A 26 -9.96 0.75 3.60
N LEU A 27 -8.68 1.09 3.54
CA LEU A 27 -8.20 2.27 2.80
C LEU A 27 -8.55 2.22 1.32
N ALA A 28 -8.36 1.07 0.67
CA ALA A 28 -8.76 0.90 -0.73
C ALA A 28 -10.28 1.06 -0.91
N ALA A 29 -11.08 0.47 -0.02
CA ALA A 29 -12.53 0.59 -0.05
C ALA A 29 -13.03 2.03 0.22
N ASP A 30 -12.44 2.73 1.18
CA ASP A 30 -12.79 4.12 1.52
C ASP A 30 -12.49 5.10 0.38
N ASN A 31 -11.51 4.76 -0.46
CA ASN A 31 -11.12 5.55 -1.62
C ASN A 31 -11.67 4.99 -2.95
N ALA A 32 -12.42 3.89 -2.89
CA ALA A 32 -13.11 3.31 -4.03
C ALA A 32 -14.34 4.16 -4.31
N GLN A 33 -14.23 5.05 -5.29
CA GLN A 33 -15.33 5.88 -5.77
C GLN A 33 -16.35 4.98 -6.50
N ASP A 34 -16.38 5.04 -7.84
CA ASP A 34 -17.38 4.32 -8.65
C ASP A 34 -17.12 2.80 -8.74
N GLU A 35 -15.92 2.34 -8.38
CA GLU A 35 -15.50 0.93 -8.40
C GLU A 35 -16.13 0.10 -7.27
N GLY A 36 -16.69 0.79 -6.26
CA GLY A 36 -17.44 0.21 -5.17
C GLY A 36 -16.59 -0.38 -4.04
N PRO A 37 -16.85 -0.04 -2.77
CA PRO A 37 -16.08 -0.53 -1.62
C PRO A 37 -16.15 -2.05 -1.44
N ARG A 38 -17.18 -2.73 -1.97
CA ARG A 38 -17.34 -4.18 -1.85
C ARG A 38 -16.27 -4.98 -2.60
N THR A 39 -15.78 -4.48 -3.72
CA THR A 39 -14.77 -5.18 -4.54
C THR A 39 -13.45 -5.30 -3.79
N TRP A 40 -13.06 -4.26 -3.07
CA TRP A 40 -11.82 -4.18 -2.30
C TRP A 40 -11.86 -4.91 -0.96
N LEU A 41 -13.05 -5.08 -0.37
CA LEU A 41 -13.25 -5.81 0.87
C LEU A 41 -13.38 -7.32 0.67
N ASP A 42 -13.84 -7.77 -0.51
CA ASP A 42 -14.01 -9.18 -0.84
C ASP A 42 -12.67 -9.82 -1.28
N PRO A 43 -12.11 -10.78 -0.51
CA PRO A 43 -10.87 -11.46 -0.85
C PRO A 43 -10.97 -12.36 -2.10
N ASN A 44 -12.19 -12.68 -2.56
CA ASN A 44 -12.39 -13.43 -3.81
C ASN A 44 -12.40 -12.53 -5.05
N LYS A 45 -12.49 -11.20 -4.87
CA LYS A 45 -12.54 -10.21 -5.94
C LYS A 45 -11.30 -9.33 -6.00
N SER A 46 -10.55 -9.25 -4.90
CA SER A 46 -9.32 -8.48 -4.80
C SER A 46 -8.23 -9.25 -4.06
N GLN A 47 -7.01 -9.10 -4.57
CA GLN A 47 -5.79 -9.62 -3.97
C GLN A 47 -4.99 -8.47 -3.36
N ILE A 48 -4.18 -8.80 -2.37
CA ILE A 48 -3.30 -7.86 -1.69
C ILE A 48 -1.92 -8.47 -1.53
N VAL A 49 -0.91 -7.70 -1.91
CA VAL A 49 0.49 -8.10 -1.82
C VAL A 49 1.25 -7.05 -1.05
N LEU A 50 2.07 -7.49 -0.11
CA LEU A 50 3.01 -6.63 0.59
C LEU A 50 4.17 -6.30 -0.35
N VAL A 51 4.32 -5.01 -0.68
CA VAL A 51 5.38 -4.52 -1.57
C VAL A 51 6.62 -4.17 -0.75
N ARG A 52 6.44 -3.60 0.45
CA ARG A 52 7.52 -3.19 1.35
C ARG A 52 7.07 -3.24 2.80
N GLU A 53 7.81 -3.92 3.67
CA GLU A 53 7.49 -4.07 5.10
C GLU A 53 7.56 -2.74 5.88
N THR A 54 8.65 -2.00 5.72
CA THR A 54 8.83 -0.69 6.36
C THR A 54 9.97 0.02 5.66
N ASP A 55 9.78 1.30 5.31
CA ASP A 55 10.93 2.18 5.13
C ASP A 55 11.63 2.26 6.51
N PRO A 56 12.94 1.98 6.62
CA PRO A 56 13.67 2.38 7.81
C PRO A 56 13.43 3.88 8.02
N PRO A 57 13.35 4.36 9.28
CA PRO A 57 13.30 5.80 9.52
C PRO A 57 14.44 6.40 8.70
N CYS A 58 14.13 7.38 7.85
CA CYS A 58 15.11 8.04 7.02
C CYS A 58 16.10 8.72 7.98
N ILE A 59 17.13 7.98 8.41
CA ILE A 59 18.29 8.57 9.03
C ILE A 59 18.95 9.27 7.85
N LEU A 60 18.66 10.56 7.70
CA LEU A 60 19.50 11.48 6.98
C LEU A 60 20.85 11.47 7.72
N SER A 61 21.62 10.39 7.52
CA SER A 61 23.03 10.34 7.81
C SER A 61 23.62 11.34 6.85
N ARG A 62 23.73 12.57 7.36
CA ARG A 62 24.42 13.71 6.80
C ARG A 62 25.72 13.17 6.21
N MET A 63 25.74 12.91 4.90
CA MET A 63 26.97 12.59 4.20
C MET A 63 27.84 13.83 4.35
N LYS A 64 28.75 13.82 5.33
CA LYS A 64 29.90 14.70 5.30
C LYS A 64 30.62 14.34 4.01
N ARG A 65 30.52 15.23 3.03
CA ARG A 65 31.45 15.27 1.92
C ARG A 65 32.82 15.59 2.53
N ASP A 66 33.59 14.57 2.88
CA ASP A 66 35.04 14.70 2.89
C ASP A 66 35.47 14.55 1.43
N LEU A 67 35.56 15.68 0.73
CA LEU A 67 36.34 15.77 -0.50
C LEU A 67 37.79 16.13 -0.12
N PRO A 68 38.78 15.60 -0.87
CA PRO A 68 40.20 15.70 -0.56
C PRO A 68 40.77 17.12 -0.61
#